data_AF-A0A2L0VU05-F1
#
_entry.id   AF-A0A2L0VU05-F1
#
_cell.length_a   1.000
_cell.length_b   1.000
_cell.length_c   1.000
_cell.angle_alpha   90.00
_cell.angle_beta   90.00
_cell.angle_gamma   90.00
#
_symmetry.space_group_name_H-M   'P 1'
#
loop_
_entity.id
_entity.type
_entity.pdbx_description
1 polymer ?
#
loop_
_entity_poly.entity_id
_entity_poly.type
_entity_poly.pdbx_seq_one_letter_code
_entity_poly.pdbx_strand_id
1 'polypeptide(L)'
;MSKWPYNTARWKRLRAAHLAIEPACRGCRNSGRLTRANTVDHVVAISEGGPAFPGHDGLASYCPACHSAKTARGGEAGAVRSTKPRRGCDADGNPLDPTHPWSKIPGEKFGKSLRADARIPPSNRNNQLVSGGSRHGR
;
A
#
# COMPACT_ATOMS: atom_id res chain seq x y z
N MET A 1 12.09 -2.18 -30.54
CA MET A 1 11.49 -3.52 -30.34
C MET A 1 11.58 -3.88 -28.87
N SER A 2 10.54 -4.45 -28.26
CA SER A 2 10.57 -4.86 -26.85
C SER A 2 11.67 -5.90 -26.64
N LYS A 3 12.47 -5.76 -25.57
CA LYS A 3 13.60 -6.66 -25.29
C LYS A 3 13.10 -8.08 -24.97
N TRP A 4 13.88 -9.09 -25.33
CA TRP A 4 13.66 -10.45 -24.84
C TRP A 4 13.66 -10.43 -23.29
N PRO A 5 12.80 -11.19 -22.59
CA PRO A 5 11.80 -12.16 -23.07
C PRO A 5 10.41 -11.56 -23.37
N TYR A 6 10.22 -10.26 -23.16
CA TYR A 6 8.91 -9.61 -23.14
C TYR A 6 8.20 -9.57 -24.50
N ASN A 7 8.94 -9.70 -25.60
CA ASN A 7 8.40 -9.79 -26.96
C ASN A 7 7.92 -11.20 -27.36
N THR A 8 8.23 -12.23 -26.58
CA THR A 8 7.96 -13.63 -26.95
C THR A 8 6.48 -14.01 -26.78
N ALA A 9 5.99 -14.91 -27.63
CA ALA A 9 4.63 -15.47 -27.49
C ALA A 9 4.45 -16.21 -26.16
N ARG A 10 5.50 -16.86 -25.67
CA ARG A 10 5.52 -17.53 -24.35
C ARG A 10 5.23 -16.55 -23.22
N TRP A 11 5.89 -15.38 -23.21
CA TRP A 11 5.62 -14.34 -22.21
C TRP A 11 4.20 -13.80 -22.32
N LYS A 12 3.71 -13.53 -23.54
CA LYS A 12 2.34 -13.03 -23.74
C LYS A 12 1.28 -13.98 -23.15
N ARG A 13 1.45 -15.29 -23.34
CA ARG A 13 0.57 -16.32 -22.78
C ARG A 13 0.66 -16.39 -21.25
N LEU A 14 1.89 -16.43 -20.71
CA LEU A 14 2.12 -16.45 -19.26
C LEU A 14 1.51 -15.22 -18.58
N ARG A 15 1.70 -14.04 -19.15
CA ARG A 15 1.12 -12.78 -18.68
C ARG A 15 -0.41 -12.84 -18.66
N ALA A 16 -1.04 -13.32 -19.73
CA ALA A 16 -2.50 -13.43 -19.79
C ALA A 16 -3.04 -14.41 -18.73
N ALA A 17 -2.41 -15.58 -18.58
CA ALA A 17 -2.78 -16.56 -17.58
C ALA A 17 -2.62 -16.02 -16.15
N HIS A 18 -1.50 -15.34 -15.86
CA HIS A 18 -1.27 -14.76 -14.55
C HIS A 18 -2.25 -13.64 -14.21
N LEU A 19 -2.61 -12.77 -15.16
CA LEU A 19 -3.62 -11.73 -14.94
C LEU A 19 -5.02 -12.31 -14.70
N ALA A 20 -5.33 -13.49 -15.24
CA ALA A 20 -6.59 -14.17 -14.96
C ALA A 20 -6.63 -14.73 -13.52
N ILE A 21 -5.48 -15.19 -13.01
CA ILE A 21 -5.34 -15.70 -11.63
C ILE A 21 -5.30 -14.55 -10.62
N GLU A 22 -4.54 -13.49 -10.92
CA GLU A 22 -4.36 -12.32 -10.06
C GLU A 22 -4.81 -11.03 -10.79
N PRO A 23 -6.13 -10.78 -10.88
CA PRO A 23 -6.65 -9.61 -11.61
C PRO A 23 -6.48 -8.29 -10.85
N ALA A 24 -6.13 -8.33 -9.56
CA ALA A 24 -6.01 -7.15 -8.70
C ALA A 24 -4.56 -6.71 -8.52
N CYS A 25 -4.33 -5.40 -8.53
CA CYS A 25 -3.01 -4.80 -8.28
C CYS A 25 -2.56 -5.04 -6.83
N ARG A 26 -1.45 -5.74 -6.61
CA ARG A 26 -0.88 -5.96 -5.27
C ARG A 26 -0.56 -4.65 -4.55
N GLY A 27 0.01 -3.69 -5.28
CA GLY A 27 0.37 -2.39 -4.73
C GLY A 27 -0.83 -1.59 -4.22
N CYS A 28 -1.95 -1.59 -4.97
CA CYS A 28 -3.18 -0.96 -4.50
C CYS A 28 -3.78 -1.73 -3.33
N ARG A 29 -3.82 -3.06 -3.40
CA ARG A 29 -4.37 -3.91 -2.33
C ARG A 29 -3.66 -3.65 -0.99
N ASN A 30 -2.34 -3.48 -1.01
CA ASN A 30 -1.55 -3.13 0.16
C ASN A 30 -1.89 -1.73 0.73
N SER A 31 -2.38 -0.83 -0.11
CA SER A 31 -2.87 0.49 0.30
C SER A 31 -4.37 0.50 0.63
N GLY A 32 -4.99 -0.66 0.85
CA GLY A 32 -6.44 -0.76 1.10
C GLY A 32 -7.32 -0.40 -0.11
N ARG A 33 -6.76 -0.36 -1.32
CA ARG A 33 -7.49 -0.02 -2.56
C ARG A 33 -7.61 -1.23 -3.47
N LEU A 34 -8.78 -1.41 -4.09
CA LEU A 34 -8.95 -2.41 -5.14
C LEU A 34 -8.82 -1.74 -6.51
N THR A 35 -7.87 -2.19 -7.32
CA THR A 35 -7.66 -1.67 -8.69
C THR A 35 -7.29 -2.83 -9.60
N ARG A 36 -7.86 -2.86 -10.81
CA ARG A 36 -7.51 -3.87 -11.81
C ARG A 36 -6.05 -3.74 -12.22
N ALA A 37 -5.35 -4.86 -12.26
CA ALA A 37 -4.01 -4.95 -12.81
C ALA A 37 -4.06 -5.09 -14.33
N ASN A 38 -3.07 -4.52 -15.00
CA ASN A 38 -2.87 -4.68 -16.44
C ASN A 38 -1.40 -4.94 -16.80
N THR A 39 -0.49 -4.85 -15.84
CA THR A 39 0.93 -5.13 -16.04
C THR A 39 1.31 -6.27 -15.11
N VAL A 40 2.09 -7.20 -15.64
CA VAL A 40 2.70 -8.29 -14.87
C VAL A 40 4.18 -8.04 -14.83
N ASP A 41 4.73 -8.18 -13.65
CA ASP A 41 6.12 -7.89 -13.36
C ASP A 41 6.77 -9.06 -12.63
N HIS A 42 8.07 -9.23 -12.83
CA HIS A 42 8.83 -10.27 -12.15
C HIS A 42 9.04 -9.89 -10.69
N VAL A 43 8.85 -10.84 -9.78
CA VAL A 43 9.13 -10.63 -8.34
C VAL A 43 10.64 -10.44 -8.14
N VAL A 44 11.44 -11.30 -8.77
CA VAL A 44 12.90 -11.16 -8.89
C VAL A 44 13.20 -10.73 -10.32
N ALA A 45 13.81 -9.56 -10.50
CA ALA A 45 14.06 -9.02 -11.82
C ALA A 45 15.00 -9.94 -12.62
N ILE A 46 14.81 -10.01 -13.94
CA ILE A 46 15.71 -10.78 -14.82
C ILE A 46 17.14 -10.22 -14.76
N SER A 47 17.28 -8.90 -14.60
CA SER A 47 18.58 -8.24 -14.41
C SER A 47 19.31 -8.67 -13.13
N GLU A 48 18.58 -9.19 -12.15
CA GLU A 48 19.10 -9.67 -10.86
C GLU A 48 19.24 -11.21 -10.84
N GLY A 49 19.14 -11.87 -12.00
CA GLY A 49 19.27 -13.33 -12.12
C GLY A 49 17.95 -14.10 -12.01
N GLY A 50 16.80 -13.41 -12.00
CA GLY A 50 15.49 -14.06 -12.03
C GLY A 50 15.25 -14.85 -13.33
N PRO A 51 14.49 -15.96 -13.27
CA PRO A 51 14.16 -16.73 -14.48
C PRO A 51 13.28 -15.91 -15.42
N ALA A 52 13.48 -16.07 -16.73
CA ALA A 52 12.71 -15.35 -17.75
C ALA A 52 11.22 -15.75 -17.76
N PHE A 53 10.92 -17.01 -17.42
CA PHE A 53 9.57 -17.59 -17.41
C PHE A 53 9.32 -18.36 -16.08
N PRO A 54 9.16 -17.66 -14.95
CA PRO A 54 8.84 -18.30 -13.67
C PRO A 54 7.42 -18.87 -13.65
N GLY A 55 7.11 -19.63 -12.60
CA GLY A 55 5.74 -19.91 -12.21
C GLY A 55 4.97 -18.65 -11.79
N HIS A 56 3.69 -18.80 -11.46
CA HIS A 56 2.84 -17.67 -11.06
C HIS A 56 3.25 -17.03 -9.73
N ASP A 57 3.98 -17.74 -8.89
CA ASP A 57 4.59 -17.29 -7.64
C ASP A 57 5.74 -16.29 -7.86
N GLY A 58 6.51 -16.47 -8.95
CA GLY A 58 7.57 -15.55 -9.36
C GLY A 58 7.08 -14.30 -10.09
N LEU A 59 5.76 -14.12 -10.22
CA LEU A 59 5.13 -12.98 -10.89
C LEU A 59 4.22 -12.20 -9.94
N ALA A 60 4.05 -10.92 -10.24
CA ALA A 60 3.17 -10.02 -9.50
C ALA A 60 2.37 -9.13 -10.46
N SER A 61 1.09 -8.92 -10.13
CA SER A 61 0.20 -8.08 -10.93
C SER A 61 0.08 -6.66 -10.37
N TYR A 62 0.24 -5.67 -11.25
CA TYR A 62 0.22 -4.25 -10.91
C TYR A 62 -0.62 -3.41 -11.89
N CYS A 63 -1.11 -2.27 -11.40
CA CYS A 63 -1.61 -1.19 -12.26
C CYS A 63 -0.45 -0.32 -12.77
N PRO A 64 -0.63 0.49 -13.83
CA PRO A 64 0.46 1.27 -14.43
C PRO A 64 1.13 2.24 -13.46
N ALA A 65 0.34 2.83 -12.55
CA ALA A 65 0.83 3.76 -11.54
C ALA A 65 1.72 3.06 -10.50
N CYS A 66 1.28 1.91 -9.98
CA CYS A 66 2.07 1.14 -9.01
C CYS A 66 3.33 0.55 -9.65
N HIS A 67 3.24 0.08 -10.89
CA HIS A 67 4.37 -0.44 -11.65
C HIS A 67 5.42 0.64 -11.89
N SER A 68 5.05 1.80 -12.46
CA SER A 68 5.96 2.93 -12.68
C SER A 68 6.64 3.40 -11.37
N ALA A 69 5.90 3.37 -10.27
CA ALA A 69 6.42 3.73 -8.95
C ALA A 69 7.35 2.66 -8.33
N LYS A 70 7.24 1.39 -8.73
CA LYS A 70 8.21 0.33 -8.40
C LYS A 70 9.48 0.55 -9.24
N THR A 71 9.35 0.71 -10.54
CA THR A 71 10.46 0.94 -11.48
C THR A 71 11.27 2.18 -11.14
N ALA A 72 10.64 3.26 -10.70
CA ALA A 72 11.37 4.45 -10.27
C ALA A 72 12.23 4.24 -9.00
N ARG A 73 11.93 3.20 -8.19
CA ARG A 73 12.61 2.92 -6.92
C ARG A 73 13.52 1.69 -6.98
N GLY A 74 13.23 0.74 -7.85
CA GLY A 74 14.00 -0.49 -8.00
C GLY A 74 15.20 -0.33 -8.93
N GLY A 75 16.12 -1.30 -8.85
CA GLY A 75 17.25 -1.42 -9.78
C GLY A 75 16.84 -1.78 -11.22
N GLU A 76 15.60 -2.21 -11.43
CA GLU A 76 15.04 -2.60 -12.74
C GLU A 76 15.12 -1.48 -13.80
N ALA A 77 15.18 -0.21 -13.40
CA ALA A 77 15.36 0.94 -14.30
C ALA A 77 16.82 1.23 -14.66
N GLY A 78 17.79 0.45 -14.17
CA GLY A 78 19.23 0.70 -14.31
C GLY A 78 19.80 1.74 -13.34
N ALA A 79 18.94 2.59 -12.76
CA ALA A 79 19.27 3.49 -11.66
C ALA A 79 18.01 3.80 -10.84
N VAL A 80 18.17 3.93 -9.51
CA VAL A 80 17.09 4.42 -8.65
C VAL A 80 16.81 5.87 -9.02
N ARG A 81 15.64 6.12 -9.62
CA ARG A 81 15.23 7.46 -10.09
C ARG A 81 14.56 8.30 -9.00
N SER A 82 14.24 7.70 -7.85
CA SER A 82 13.70 8.42 -6.71
C SER A 82 14.01 7.74 -5.38
N THR A 83 14.70 8.47 -4.51
CA THR A 83 14.93 8.11 -3.10
C THR A 83 13.80 8.60 -2.17
N LYS A 84 12.78 9.27 -2.72
CA LYS A 84 11.68 9.82 -1.91
C LYS A 84 10.81 8.66 -1.38
N PRO A 85 10.43 8.69 -0.08
CA PRO A 85 9.61 7.65 0.52
C PRO A 85 8.31 7.41 -0.26
N ARG A 86 7.77 6.19 -0.20
CA ARG A 86 6.42 5.94 -0.73
C ARG A 86 5.41 6.78 0.04
N ARG A 87 4.75 7.71 -0.65
CA ARG A 87 3.63 8.49 -0.11
C ARG A 87 2.41 7.58 0.05
N GLY A 88 1.69 7.75 1.16
CA GLY A 88 0.43 7.08 1.48
C GLY A 88 0.54 6.16 2.68
N CYS A 89 -0.63 5.79 3.20
CA CYS A 89 -0.79 4.85 4.29
C CYS A 89 -1.51 3.57 3.82
N ASP A 90 -1.36 2.48 4.57
CA ASP A 90 -2.20 1.30 4.45
C ASP A 90 -3.60 1.53 5.06
N ALA A 91 -4.44 0.50 5.09
CA ALA A 91 -5.79 0.57 5.63
C ALA A 91 -5.82 0.84 7.15
N ASP A 92 -4.75 0.49 7.85
CA ASP A 92 -4.59 0.68 9.30
C ASP A 92 -3.96 2.05 9.64
N GLY A 93 -3.55 2.82 8.62
CA GLY A 93 -2.96 4.14 8.76
C GLY A 93 -1.42 4.15 8.86
N ASN A 94 -0.75 3.00 8.71
CA ASN A 94 0.71 2.92 8.74
C ASN A 94 1.32 3.36 7.39
N PRO A 95 2.52 3.97 7.38
CA PRO A 95 3.21 4.32 6.14
C PRO A 95 3.50 3.09 5.28
N LEU A 96 3.28 3.20 3.96
CA LEU A 96 3.56 2.12 3.00
C LEU A 96 5.05 1.84 2.78
N ASP A 97 5.92 2.73 3.25
CA ASP A 97 7.36 2.60 3.13
C ASP A 97 7.95 2.00 4.42
N PRO A 98 8.55 0.78 4.36
CA PRO A 98 9.17 0.16 5.52
C PRO A 98 10.31 0.99 6.13
N THR A 99 10.95 1.84 5.32
CA THR A 99 12.07 2.68 5.76
C THR A 99 11.62 4.02 6.35
N HIS A 100 10.31 4.32 6.34
CA HIS A 100 9.78 5.58 6.86
C HIS A 100 10.11 5.74 8.36
N PRO A 101 10.51 6.93 8.85
CA PRO A 101 10.85 7.14 10.26
C PRO A 101 9.72 6.76 11.23
N TRP A 102 8.46 7.02 10.86
CA TRP A 102 7.29 6.60 11.65
C TRP A 102 7.17 5.07 11.77
N SER A 103 7.64 4.33 10.76
CA SER A 103 7.68 2.86 10.77
C SER A 103 8.85 2.31 11.60
N LYS A 104 9.88 3.13 11.89
CA LYS A 104 11.04 2.79 12.71
C LYS A 104 10.85 3.31 14.14
N ILE A 105 10.22 2.54 15.00
CA ILE A 105 10.30 2.80 16.44
C ILE A 105 11.63 2.23 16.95
N PRO A 106 12.56 3.03 17.51
CA PRO A 106 13.69 2.51 18.27
C PRO A 106 13.13 2.02 19.61
N GLY A 107 12.84 0.72 19.69
CA GLY A 107 12.61 -0.02 20.92
C GLY A 107 11.48 0.47 21.81
N GLU A 108 10.20 0.33 21.41
CA GLU A 108 9.12 0.09 22.37
C GLU A 108 7.79 -0.29 21.69
N LYS A 109 6.95 -0.93 22.49
CA LYS A 109 5.84 -1.83 22.14
C LYS A 109 4.71 -1.12 21.38
N PHE A 110 3.99 -1.89 20.56
CA PHE A 110 2.63 -1.57 20.10
C PHE A 110 1.78 -1.13 21.30
N GLY A 111 1.69 0.18 21.49
CA GLY A 111 0.94 0.84 22.52
C GLY A 111 0.28 2.03 21.87
N LYS A 112 -0.90 1.79 21.29
CA LYS A 112 -2.01 2.75 21.17
C LYS A 112 -1.56 4.21 20.94
N SER A 113 -1.78 4.73 19.72
CA SER A 113 -3.12 5.26 19.55
C SER A 113 -3.66 6.22 20.60
N LEU A 114 -2.89 7.05 21.32
CA LEU A 114 -3.36 7.97 22.38
C LEU A 114 -4.30 9.09 21.88
N ARG A 115 -4.87 8.96 20.67
CA ARG A 115 -5.93 9.83 20.15
C ARG A 115 -7.16 9.08 19.63
N ALA A 116 -7.27 7.79 19.89
CA ALA A 116 -8.55 7.10 19.88
C ALA A 116 -8.75 6.61 21.30
N ASP A 117 -9.24 7.50 22.17
CA ASP A 117 -9.81 7.05 23.43
C ASP A 117 -10.78 5.92 23.09
N ALA A 118 -10.55 4.76 23.71
CA ALA A 118 -11.53 3.69 23.69
C ALA A 118 -12.88 4.33 24.03
N ARG A 119 -13.94 3.97 23.30
CA ARG A 119 -15.31 4.36 23.67
C ARG A 119 -15.60 3.77 25.05
N ILE A 120 -15.23 4.49 26.09
CA ILE A 120 -15.69 4.27 27.44
C ILE A 120 -17.15 4.72 27.40
N PRO A 121 -18.13 3.86 27.73
CA PRO A 121 -19.49 4.33 27.93
C PRO A 121 -19.44 5.46 28.97
N PRO A 122 -20.02 6.64 28.72
CA PRO A 122 -19.92 7.74 29.67
C PRO A 122 -20.44 7.26 31.02
N SER A 123 -19.57 7.31 32.04
CA SER A 123 -20.00 7.08 33.41
C SER A 123 -21.01 8.16 33.75
N ASN A 124 -22.20 7.73 34.15
CA ASN A 124 -23.31 8.59 34.52
C ASN A 124 -22.89 9.50 35.67
N ARG A 125 -22.47 10.74 35.37
CA ARG A 125 -22.34 11.81 36.35
C ARG A 125 -23.55 12.70 36.18
N ASN A 126 -24.41 12.67 37.18
CA ASN A 126 -25.51 13.59 37.42
C ASN A 126 -25.09 15.04 37.08
N ASN A 127 -25.45 15.51 35.88
CA ASN A 127 -25.44 16.92 35.58
C ASN A 127 -26.80 17.47 36.02
N GLN A 128 -26.87 18.03 37.23
CA GLN A 128 -27.95 18.95 37.58
C GLN A 128 -27.90 20.13 36.62
N LEU A 129 -28.93 20.26 35.79
CA LEU A 129 -29.17 21.41 34.95
C LEU A 129 -29.41 22.62 35.86
N VAL A 130 -28.51 23.61 35.83
CA VAL A 130 -28.79 24.92 36.43
C VAL A 130 -29.84 25.59 35.55
N SER A 131 -31.08 25.61 36.03
CA SER A 131 -32.18 26.35 35.42
C SER A 131 -31.95 27.85 35.61
N GLY A 132 -31.40 28.49 34.58
CA GLY A 132 -31.34 29.95 34.45
C GLY A 132 -32.74 30.50 34.19
N GLY A 133 -33.36 31.06 35.23
CA GLY A 133 -34.60 31.83 35.13
C GLY A 133 -34.30 33.32 35.02
N SER A 134 -34.41 33.86 33.81
CA SER A 134 -34.46 35.30 33.54
C SER A 134 -35.64 35.95 34.28
N ARG A 135 -35.41 37.05 34.99
CA ARG A 135 -36.49 37.97 35.42
C ARG A 135 -36.12 39.39 34.96
N HIS A 136 -36.84 39.85 33.95
CA HIS A 136 -36.91 41.25 33.50
C HIS A 136 -37.99 42.02 34.28
N GLY A 137 -37.73 43.30 34.57
CA GLY A 137 -38.72 44.37 34.87
C GLY A 137 -39.53 44.21 36.16
N ARG A 138 -39.84 45.24 36.94
CA ARG A 138 -39.89 46.68 36.74
C ARG A 138 -39.90 47.34 38.12
#